data_AF-A0A0F7BYK4-F1
#
_entry.id   AF-A0A0F7BYK4-F1
#
_cell.length_a   1.000
_cell.length_b   1.000
_cell.length_c   1.000
_cell.angle_alpha   90.00
_cell.angle_beta   90.00
_cell.angle_gamma   90.00
#
_symmetry.space_group_name_H-M   'P 1'
#
loop_
_entity.id
_entity.type
_entity.pdbx_description
1 polymer ?
#
loop_
_entity_poly.entity_id
_entity_poly.type
_entity_poly.pdbx_seq_one_letter_code
_entity_poly.pdbx_strand_id
1 'polypeptide(L)'
;MFYHGIHDKYVIEHYPILSPRRTAPYKHGKDLADRMHLIEQFGLEPIHLLEESREYSQDICLRECRRFGNMVFSFQSLPTPAWQLSKHEIGVPILDLRKTVAIYATQEYESIKNLFPSIPYVIM
;
A
#
# COMPACT_ATOMS: atom_id res chain seq x y z
N MET A 1 2.30 -8.70 9.88
CA MET A 1 2.44 -7.30 9.45
C MET A 1 1.74 -7.11 8.11
N PHE A 2 1.41 -5.88 7.72
CA PHE A 2 0.82 -5.56 6.43
C PHE A 2 1.71 -4.62 5.63
N TYR A 3 1.75 -4.76 4.31
CA TYR A 3 2.68 -4.03 3.44
C TYR A 3 1.96 -3.44 2.23
N HIS A 4 2.25 -2.18 1.93
CA HIS A 4 1.69 -1.48 0.77
C HIS A 4 2.81 -0.86 -0.07
N GLY A 5 2.88 -1.24 -1.34
CA GLY A 5 3.80 -0.68 -2.32
C GLY A 5 3.21 0.55 -2.99
N ILE A 6 3.98 1.64 -3.06
CA ILE A 6 3.53 2.92 -3.62
C ILE A 6 4.71 3.73 -4.17
N HIS A 7 4.45 4.61 -5.15
CA HIS A 7 5.44 5.60 -5.57
C HIS A 7 5.49 6.82 -4.64
N ASP A 8 6.69 7.29 -4.32
CA ASP A 8 6.99 8.49 -3.53
C ASP A 8 6.14 9.71 -3.92
N LYS A 9 5.96 9.97 -5.23
CA LYS A 9 5.13 11.09 -5.71
C LYS A 9 3.68 11.04 -5.18
N TYR A 10 3.10 9.84 -5.08
CA TYR A 10 1.72 9.66 -4.59
C TYR A 10 1.65 9.74 -3.07
N VAL A 11 2.72 9.36 -2.38
CA VAL A 11 2.84 9.63 -0.94
C VAL A 11 2.79 11.13 -0.72
N ILE A 12 3.61 11.90 -1.42
CA ILE A 12 3.67 13.37 -1.26
C ILE A 12 2.32 14.02 -1.62
N GLU A 13 1.69 13.61 -2.72
CA GLU A 13 0.43 14.19 -3.20
C GLU A 13 -0.75 13.91 -2.28
N HIS A 14 -0.82 12.72 -1.68
CA HIS A 14 -1.99 12.27 -0.94
C HIS A 14 -1.78 12.17 0.56
N TYR A 15 -0.57 12.46 1.06
CA TYR A 15 -0.30 12.46 2.49
C TYR A 15 -1.31 13.36 3.24
N PRO A 16 -1.87 12.90 4.37
CA PRO A 16 -1.57 11.63 5.07
C PRO A 16 -2.46 10.44 4.70
N ILE A 17 -3.53 10.65 3.93
CA ILE A 17 -4.56 9.62 3.68
C ILE A 17 -4.54 9.22 2.21
N LEU A 18 -4.14 7.98 1.96
CA LEU A 18 -4.38 7.34 0.68
C LEU A 18 -5.84 6.96 0.55
N SER A 19 -6.42 7.29 -0.60
CA SER A 19 -7.76 6.85 -0.96
C SER A 19 -7.82 6.58 -2.48
N PRO A 20 -8.51 5.51 -2.91
CA PRO A 20 -8.67 5.13 -4.32
C PRO A 20 -9.24 6.26 -5.20
N ARG A 21 -10.12 7.09 -4.63
CA ARG A 21 -10.71 8.26 -5.31
C ARG A 21 -9.69 9.33 -5.69
N ARG A 22 -8.53 9.37 -5.03
CA ARG A 22 -7.50 10.41 -5.20
C ARG A 22 -6.33 9.93 -6.05
N THR A 23 -6.05 8.63 -6.11
CA THR A 23 -4.92 8.01 -6.84
C THR A 23 -5.26 7.60 -8.27
N ALA A 24 -6.30 8.19 -8.87
CA ALA A 24 -6.96 7.69 -10.07
C ALA A 24 -6.37 8.01 -11.47
N PRO A 25 -5.05 8.18 -11.69
CA PRO A 25 -4.52 8.06 -13.04
C PRO A 25 -3.59 6.85 -13.18
N TYR A 26 -3.93 5.92 -14.10
CA TYR A 26 -3.23 4.71 -14.61
C TYR A 26 -3.86 3.35 -14.16
N LYS A 27 -4.12 2.33 -15.00
CA LYS A 27 -4.03 2.09 -16.46
C LYS A 27 -4.65 0.71 -16.84
N HIS A 28 -5.04 0.57 -18.12
CA HIS A 28 -5.23 -0.65 -18.96
C HIS A 28 -6.16 -1.83 -18.57
N GLY A 29 -7.34 -1.83 -19.21
CA GLY A 29 -7.92 -2.99 -19.93
C GLY A 29 -8.32 -4.23 -19.12
N LYS A 30 -7.34 -5.05 -18.71
CA LYS A 30 -7.58 -6.26 -17.92
C LYS A 30 -7.93 -5.93 -16.47
N ASP A 31 -7.33 -4.86 -15.94
CA ASP A 31 -7.60 -4.35 -14.60
C ASP A 31 -9.00 -3.75 -14.47
N LEU A 32 -9.68 -3.41 -15.58
CA LEU A 32 -11.00 -2.80 -15.51
C LEU A 32 -12.08 -3.81 -15.09
N ALA A 33 -12.01 -5.06 -15.54
CA ALA A 33 -12.97 -6.08 -15.17
C ALA A 33 -12.83 -6.47 -13.69
N ASP A 34 -11.59 -6.66 -13.22
CA ASP A 34 -11.30 -6.92 -11.81
C ASP A 34 -11.71 -5.74 -10.93
N ARG A 35 -11.42 -4.51 -11.37
CA ARG A 35 -11.86 -3.28 -10.69
C ARG A 35 -13.38 -3.15 -10.64
N MET A 36 -14.08 -3.42 -11.74
CA MET A 36 -15.54 -3.41 -11.77
C MET A 36 -16.10 -4.47 -10.82
N HIS A 37 -15.50 -5.66 -10.76
CA HIS A 37 -15.89 -6.71 -9.83
C HIS A 37 -15.68 -6.30 -8.37
N LEU A 38 -14.57 -5.64 -8.05
CA LEU A 38 -14.31 -5.11 -6.70
C LEU A 38 -15.27 -3.97 -6.33
N ILE A 39 -15.58 -3.08 -7.26
CA ILE A 39 -16.59 -2.02 -7.05
C ILE A 39 -17.99 -2.62 -6.88
N GLU A 40 -18.34 -3.64 -7.65
CA GLU A 40 -19.62 -4.35 -7.51
C GLU A 40 -19.71 -5.09 -6.16
N GLN A 41 -18.61 -5.72 -5.71
CA GLN A 41 -18.57 -6.50 -4.48
C GLN A 41 -18.49 -5.63 -3.21
N PHE A 42 -17.75 -4.53 -3.24
CA PHE A 42 -17.44 -3.71 -2.06
C PHE A 42 -17.94 -2.27 -2.14
N GLY A 43 -18.49 -1.82 -3.28
CA GLY A 43 -18.94 -0.44 -3.52
C GLY A 43 -17.81 0.55 -3.83
N LEU A 44 -16.55 0.11 -3.82
CA LEU A 44 -15.35 0.90 -4.11
C LEU A 44 -14.16 0.01 -4.48
N GLU A 45 -13.18 0.58 -5.19
CA GLU A 45 -11.87 -0.06 -5.40
C GLU A 45 -11.06 0.05 -4.09
N PRO A 46 -10.58 -1.03 -3.46
CA PRO A 46 -9.84 -0.95 -2.20
C PRO A 46 -8.38 -0.54 -2.41
N ILE A 47 -7.70 -0.15 -1.33
CA ILE A 47 -6.24 -0.12 -1.25
C ILE A 47 -5.77 -1.51 -0.86
N HIS A 48 -4.88 -2.07 -1.67
CA HIS A 48 -4.38 -3.43 -1.53
C HIS A 48 -3.12 -3.45 -0.65
N LEU A 49 -3.10 -4.36 0.32
CA LEU A 49 -1.95 -4.64 1.16
C LEU A 49 -1.66 -6.13 1.20
N LEU A 50 -0.37 -6.49 1.24
CA LEU A 50 0.06 -7.86 1.47
C LEU A 50 0.18 -8.14 2.97
N GLU A 51 -0.37 -9.25 3.42
CA GLU A 51 -0.28 -9.74 4.79
C GLU A 51 0.87 -10.75 4.92
N GLU A 52 1.80 -10.45 5.82
CA GLU A 52 2.84 -11.41 6.21
C GLU A 52 2.22 -12.55 7.03
N SER A 53 2.62 -13.77 6.67
CA SER A 53 2.25 -15.01 7.35
C SER A 53 3.41 -16.00 7.33
N ARG A 54 3.26 -17.16 7.98
CA ARG A 54 4.29 -18.21 7.97
C ARG A 54 4.68 -18.68 6.56
N GLU A 55 3.73 -18.64 5.62
CA GLU A 55 3.93 -19.09 4.24
C GLU A 55 4.27 -17.92 3.29
N TYR A 56 4.20 -16.69 3.79
CA TYR A 56 4.38 -15.47 3.00
C TYR A 56 5.15 -14.45 3.84
N SER A 57 6.48 -14.59 3.83
CA SER A 57 7.38 -13.81 4.70
C SER A 57 7.44 -12.34 4.31
N GLN A 58 7.94 -11.50 5.22
CA GLN A 58 8.27 -10.11 4.94
C GLN A 58 9.06 -9.92 3.65
N ASP A 59 10.10 -10.72 3.39
CA ASP A 59 10.90 -10.59 2.15
C ASP A 59 10.08 -10.80 0.88
N ILE A 60 9.12 -11.73 0.92
CA ILE A 60 8.20 -11.97 -0.19
C ILE A 60 7.27 -10.76 -0.34
N CYS A 61 6.67 -10.27 0.74
CA CYS A 61 5.83 -9.06 0.72
C CYS A 61 6.58 -7.86 0.11
N LEU A 62 7.80 -7.59 0.58
CA LEU A 62 8.61 -6.47 0.11
C LEU A 62 8.94 -6.61 -1.38
N ARG A 63 9.32 -7.81 -1.84
CA ARG A 63 9.60 -8.06 -3.26
C ARG A 63 8.37 -7.84 -4.13
N GLU A 64 7.21 -8.38 -3.75
CA GLU A 64 6.00 -8.24 -4.56
C GLU A 64 5.44 -6.80 -4.51
N CYS A 65 5.45 -6.13 -3.35
CA CYS A 65 5.01 -4.74 -3.22
C CYS A 65 5.84 -3.77 -4.09
N ARG A 66 7.15 -4.00 -4.26
CA ARG A 66 8.01 -3.17 -5.10
C ARG A 66 7.63 -3.18 -6.60
N ARG A 67 6.79 -4.12 -7.04
CA ARG A 67 6.26 -4.11 -8.42
C ARG A 67 5.31 -2.95 -8.68
N PHE A 68 4.81 -2.31 -7.62
CA PHE A 68 3.81 -1.23 -7.66
C PHE A 68 4.40 0.15 -7.30
N GLY A 69 5.67 0.21 -6.89
CA GLY A 69 6.31 1.47 -6.49
C GLY A 69 7.76 1.33 -6.01
N ASN A 70 8.40 2.47 -5.81
CA ASN A 70 9.76 2.58 -5.27
C ASN A 70 9.83 2.53 -3.74
N MET A 71 8.68 2.46 -3.08
CA MET A 71 8.57 2.46 -1.63
C MET A 71 7.56 1.42 -1.15
N VAL A 72 7.81 0.87 0.04
CA VAL A 72 6.88 0.00 0.76
C VAL A 72 6.69 0.53 2.17
N PHE A 73 5.43 0.77 2.55
CA PHE A 73 5.02 1.16 3.89
C PHE A 73 4.51 -0.08 4.62
N SER A 74 4.86 -0.22 5.90
CA SER A 74 4.47 -1.36 6.71
C SER A 74 3.60 -0.95 7.90
N PHE A 75 2.61 -1.77 8.23
CA PHE A 75 1.60 -1.47 9.23
C PHE A 75 1.41 -2.66 10.17
N GLN A 76 1.27 -2.39 11.47
CA GLN A 76 0.96 -3.41 12.48
C GLN A 76 -0.52 -3.83 12.46
N SER A 77 -1.41 -2.90 12.12
CA SER A 77 -2.85 -3.10 12.09
C SER A 77 -3.48 -2.30 10.96
N LEU A 78 -4.61 -2.77 10.45
CA LEU A 78 -5.37 -2.10 9.40
C LEU A 78 -6.66 -1.46 9.94
N PRO A 79 -7.13 -0.38 9.32
CA PRO A 79 -8.43 0.19 9.65
C PRO A 79 -9.56 -0.79 9.27
N THR A 80 -10.68 -0.69 9.99
CA THR A 80 -11.93 -1.38 9.63
C THR A 80 -12.85 -0.47 8.81
N PRO A 81 -13.61 -0.98 7.83
CA PRO A 81 -13.64 -2.38 7.40
C PRO A 81 -12.38 -2.77 6.62
N ALA A 82 -11.98 -4.04 6.76
CA ALA A 82 -10.95 -4.67 5.96
C ALA A 82 -11.54 -5.91 5.28
N TRP A 83 -11.16 -6.15 4.03
CA TRP A 83 -11.69 -7.26 3.22
C TRP A 83 -10.56 -8.19 2.83
N GLN A 84 -10.75 -9.50 3.02
CA GLN A 84 -9.83 -10.49 2.47
C GLN A 84 -10.06 -10.58 0.95
N LEU A 85 -9.09 -10.16 0.14
CA LEU A 85 -9.18 -10.19 -1.33
C LEU A 85 -8.61 -11.48 -1.90
N SER A 86 -7.52 -11.97 -1.31
CA SER A 86 -6.91 -13.27 -1.62
C SER A 86 -6.23 -13.83 -0.37
N LYS A 87 -5.59 -15.00 -0.43
CA LYS A 87 -4.94 -15.64 0.73
C LYS A 87 -3.95 -14.75 1.49
N HIS A 88 -3.28 -13.83 0.79
CA HIS A 88 -2.24 -12.97 1.37
C HIS A 88 -2.52 -11.49 1.13
N GLU A 89 -3.73 -11.13 0.71
CA GLU A 89 -4.05 -9.77 0.30
C GLU A 89 -5.31 -9.27 1.01
N ILE A 90 -5.17 -8.09 1.61
CA ILE A 90 -6.22 -7.38 2.33
C ILE A 90 -6.51 -6.06 1.63
N GLY A 91 -7.78 -5.78 1.42
CA GLY A 91 -8.29 -4.51 0.93
C GLY A 91 -8.79 -3.63 2.06
N VAL A 92 -8.45 -2.34 2.03
CA VAL A 92 -9.03 -1.31 2.93
C VAL A 92 -9.55 -0.13 2.12
N PRO A 93 -10.60 0.57 2.58
CA PRO A 93 -11.16 1.70 1.81
C PRO A 93 -10.23 2.92 1.76
N ILE A 94 -9.47 3.14 2.83
CA ILE A 94 -8.49 4.21 2.98
C ILE A 94 -7.32 3.71 3.83
N LEU A 95 -6.15 4.33 3.67
CA LEU A 95 -4.95 3.99 4.44
C LEU A 95 -4.32 5.27 4.98
N ASP A 96 -4.19 5.36 6.29
CA ASP A 96 -3.51 6.48 6.97
C ASP A 96 -2.02 6.17 7.07
N LEU A 97 -1.21 6.83 6.24
CA LEU A 97 0.23 6.59 6.18
C LEU A 97 0.93 6.92 7.49
N ARG A 98 0.37 7.78 8.34
CA ARG A 98 0.94 8.11 9.66
C ARG A 98 0.95 6.92 10.61
N LYS A 99 0.21 5.85 10.31
CA LYS A 99 0.21 4.58 11.05
C LYS A 99 1.29 3.61 10.60
N THR A 100 2.11 4.00 9.63
CA THR A 100 3.27 3.20 9.23
C THR A 100 4.24 3.02 10.38
N VAL A 101 4.90 1.87 10.46
CA VAL A 101 5.91 1.57 11.49
C VAL A 101 7.30 1.36 10.92
N ALA A 102 7.43 1.18 9.61
CA ALA A 102 8.69 1.19 8.88
C ALA A 102 8.45 1.47 7.40
N ILE A 103 9.43 2.12 6.77
CA ILE A 103 9.46 2.45 5.35
C ILE A 103 10.66 1.75 4.73
N TYR A 104 10.42 1.07 3.62
CA TYR A 104 11.44 0.39 2.82
C TYR A 104 11.50 1.06 1.46
N ALA A 105 12.67 1.49 1.03
CA ALA A 105 12.82 2.24 -0.21
C ALA A 105 14.04 1.80 -1.01
N THR A 106 13.98 1.97 -2.32
CA THR A 106 15.09 1.65 -3.22
C THR A 106 16.24 2.66 -3.15
N GLN A 107 15.97 3.86 -2.63
CA GLN A 107 16.93 4.94 -2.45
C GLN A 107 16.41 5.94 -1.40
N GLU A 108 17.24 6.92 -1.06
CA GLU A 108 16.89 7.99 -0.14
C GLU A 108 15.95 9.02 -0.80
N TYR A 109 14.86 9.36 -0.11
CA TYR A 109 13.89 10.39 -0.51
C TYR A 109 13.71 11.39 0.63
N GLU A 110 14.40 12.53 0.57
CA GLU A 110 14.42 13.53 1.65
C GLU A 110 13.03 14.06 2.00
N SER A 111 12.19 14.29 1.00
CA SER A 111 10.79 14.68 1.17
C SER A 111 10.00 13.68 2.02
N ILE A 112 10.25 12.38 1.84
CA ILE A 112 9.61 11.33 2.63
C ILE A 112 10.16 11.33 4.05
N LYS A 113 11.49 11.39 4.22
CA LYS A 113 12.09 11.43 5.56
C LYS A 113 11.56 12.61 6.39
N ASN A 114 11.35 13.75 5.74
CA ASN A 114 10.73 14.92 6.37
C ASN A 114 9.26 14.70 6.77
N LEU A 115 8.49 13.91 6.00
CA LEU A 115 7.12 13.53 6.37
C LEU A 115 7.06 12.50 7.50
N PHE A 116 8.10 11.65 7.62
CA PHE A 116 8.16 10.54 8.58
C PHE A 116 9.46 10.54 9.40
N PRO A 117 9.77 11.61 10.15
CA PRO A 117 11.10 11.81 10.74
C PRO A 117 11.48 10.80 11.82
N SER A 118 10.50 10.12 12.43
CA SER A 118 10.71 9.15 13.51
C SER A 118 10.45 7.71 13.08
N ILE A 119 10.16 7.47 11.81
CA ILE A 119 9.87 6.13 11.29
C ILE A 119 11.18 5.51 10.76
N PRO A 120 11.50 4.26 11.12
CA PRO A 120 12.59 3.51 10.52
C PRO A 120 12.52 3.55 8.99
N TYR A 121 13.59 4.02 8.37
CA TYR A 121 13.72 4.15 6.91
C TYR A 121 14.88 3.27 6.45
N VAL A 122 14.57 2.23 5.68
CA VAL A 122 15.52 1.18 5.28
C VAL A 122 15.72 1.21 3.78
N ILE A 123 16.97 1.36 3.35
CA ILE A 123 17.37 1.21 1.94
C ILE A 123 17.60 -0.26 1.62
N MET A 124 17.00 -0.74 0.53
CA MET A 124 17.07 -2.14 0.12
C MET A 124 16.68 -2.36 -1.34
#